data_AF-A0A4S8RRW6-F1
#
_entry.id   AF-A0A4S8RRW6-F1
#
_cell.length_a   1.000
_cell.length_b   1.000
_cell.length_c   1.000
_cell.angle_alpha   90.00
_cell.angle_beta   90.00
_cell.angle_gamma   90.00
#
_symmetry.space_group_name_H-M   'P 1'
#
loop_
_entity.id
_entity.type
_entity.pdbx_description
1 polymer ?
#
loop_
_entity_poly.entity_id
_entity_poly.type
_entity_poly.pdbx_seq_one_letter_code
_entity_poly.pdbx_strand_id
1 'polypeptide(L)'
;MKKLIPLLCFVILFSSCVEKKKEESTNEEEATQKDTIQIKTVEPLASKIDDSYFKANGTEPFWGLKVKDNRVELNMMEDTIVTPHSTPIKVQDANISMYRIQTEAVSLDVIIAHKECTNAMSGEKSPYTVTIAYKYTGEEETHALEGCGTYITDYRLHDIWVLEEMDGKKVSKDDFNGSDVPNMEIDIKTNRFVGFAGCNRMTGGLFFEKDVLRFTNAASTKMACPNLSAEDKFMKKLQSSTTYKIENNRLYLSNGSEENLLIFKKID
;
A
#
# COMPACT_ATOMS: atom_id res chain seq x y z
N MET A 1 -55.72 15.37 19.53
CA MET A 1 -57.06 15.30 18.89
C MET A 1 -57.22 16.50 17.94
N LYS A 2 -57.48 16.22 16.65
CA LYS A 2 -58.21 16.97 15.60
C LYS A 2 -58.01 18.50 15.45
N LYS A 3 -57.41 18.96 14.33
CA LYS A 3 -57.99 19.56 13.07
C LYS A 3 -58.34 21.06 13.22
N LEU A 4 -57.98 22.00 12.32
CA LEU A 4 -58.39 22.12 10.91
C LEU A 4 -57.54 23.16 10.10
N ILE A 5 -57.61 23.02 8.76
CA ILE A 5 -57.03 23.77 7.62
C ILE A 5 -58.10 24.73 7.01
N PRO A 6 -57.76 25.82 6.30
CA PRO A 6 -57.78 25.93 4.79
C PRO A 6 -56.55 26.72 4.26
N LEU A 7 -55.86 26.50 3.13
CA LEU A 7 -56.08 26.13 1.72
C LEU A 7 -56.91 27.13 0.88
N LEU A 8 -56.22 27.89 0.02
CA LEU A 8 -56.75 28.30 -1.29
C LEU A 8 -55.61 28.49 -2.32
N CYS A 9 -55.70 27.76 -3.42
CA CYS A 9 -54.88 27.82 -4.63
C CYS A 9 -55.35 28.94 -5.57
N PHE A 10 -54.46 29.46 -6.42
CA PHE A 10 -54.82 29.77 -7.82
C PHE A 10 -53.60 29.57 -8.75
N VAL A 11 -53.87 28.91 -9.87
CA VAL A 11 -52.95 28.47 -10.94
C VAL A 11 -53.28 29.27 -12.22
N ILE A 12 -52.44 29.14 -13.26
CA ILE A 12 -52.69 29.32 -14.72
C ILE A 12 -52.07 30.63 -15.29
N LEU A 13 -51.35 30.70 -16.44
CA LEU A 13 -50.60 29.80 -17.36
C LEU A 13 -50.09 30.69 -18.55
N PHE A 14 -49.13 30.15 -19.35
CA PHE A 14 -48.73 30.50 -20.75
C PHE A 14 -47.87 31.78 -20.94
N SER A 15 -46.84 31.84 -21.81
CA SER A 15 -46.63 31.24 -23.14
C SER A 15 -45.14 31.28 -23.56
N SER A 16 -44.68 30.26 -24.29
CA SER A 16 -43.41 30.20 -25.06
C SER A 16 -43.52 30.87 -26.44
N CYS A 17 -42.37 31.22 -27.06
CA CYS A 17 -42.01 31.31 -28.51
C CYS A 17 -40.49 31.68 -28.57
N VAL A 18 -39.50 30.87 -28.99
CA VAL A 18 -39.10 30.26 -30.30
C VAL A 18 -38.34 31.22 -31.27
N GLU A 19 -37.04 30.93 -31.43
CA GLU A 19 -36.06 31.04 -32.56
C GLU A 19 -36.17 32.10 -33.69
N LYS A 20 -35.03 32.68 -34.16
CA LYS A 20 -34.14 32.13 -35.23
C LYS A 20 -32.97 33.06 -35.69
N LYS A 21 -31.91 32.40 -36.20
CA LYS A 21 -30.64 32.78 -36.88
C LYS A 21 -30.67 33.80 -38.04
N LYS A 22 -29.50 34.44 -38.30
CA LYS A 22 -28.73 34.48 -39.59
C LYS A 22 -27.42 35.29 -39.42
N GLU A 23 -26.22 34.71 -39.61
CA GLU A 23 -25.40 34.48 -40.84
C GLU A 23 -24.47 35.64 -41.24
N GLU A 24 -23.25 35.23 -41.62
CA GLU A 24 -21.99 35.95 -41.84
C GLU A 24 -21.95 36.88 -43.07
N SER A 25 -20.97 37.80 -43.09
CA SER A 25 -20.31 38.26 -44.32
C SER A 25 -18.90 38.81 -44.02
N THR A 26 -18.11 38.96 -45.07
CA THR A 26 -16.68 38.64 -45.21
C THR A 26 -15.71 39.84 -45.15
N ASN A 27 -14.42 39.49 -45.00
CA ASN A 27 -13.19 40.13 -45.51
C ASN A 27 -12.38 41.14 -44.66
N GLU A 28 -11.14 40.69 -44.41
CA GLU A 28 -9.83 41.38 -44.50
C GLU A 28 -9.56 42.61 -43.63
N GLU A 29 -8.62 42.47 -42.67
CA GLU A 29 -7.29 43.09 -42.77
C GLU A 29 -6.37 42.65 -41.62
N GLU A 30 -5.09 42.46 -41.96
CA GLU A 30 -4.01 42.03 -41.09
C GLU A 30 -3.67 43.05 -39.99
N ALA A 31 -3.51 42.57 -38.76
CA ALA A 31 -2.63 43.20 -37.79
C ALA A 31 -2.00 42.12 -36.90
N THR A 32 -0.77 41.74 -37.24
CA THR A 32 0.14 40.95 -36.41
C THR A 32 0.32 41.57 -35.03
N GLN A 33 -0.14 40.89 -33.99
CA GLN A 33 0.37 41.07 -32.64
C GLN A 33 0.82 39.70 -32.10
N LYS A 34 2.14 39.53 -32.01
CA LYS A 34 2.78 38.38 -31.36
C LYS A 34 2.44 38.42 -29.87
N ASP A 35 1.39 37.72 -29.46
CA ASP A 35 1.20 37.39 -28.06
C ASP A 35 2.01 36.14 -27.73
N THR A 36 3.18 36.38 -27.13
CA THR A 36 4.05 35.33 -26.63
C THR A 36 3.43 34.81 -25.34
N ILE A 37 2.61 33.76 -25.45
CA ILE A 37 2.18 32.99 -24.28
C ILE A 37 3.44 32.34 -23.70
N GLN A 38 3.96 32.94 -22.63
CA GLN A 38 4.90 32.32 -21.70
C GLN A 38 4.19 31.13 -21.07
N ILE A 39 4.30 29.97 -21.70
CA ILE A 39 3.99 28.69 -21.06
C ILE A 39 5.04 28.55 -19.95
N LYS A 40 4.70 29.01 -18.74
CA LYS A 40 5.38 28.55 -17.54
C LYS A 40 5.33 27.04 -17.60
N THR A 41 6.49 26.43 -17.77
CA THR A 41 6.69 25.00 -17.61
C THR A 41 6.19 24.67 -16.22
N VAL A 42 4.96 24.14 -16.14
CA VAL A 42 4.48 23.51 -14.92
C VAL A 42 5.34 22.27 -14.80
N GLU A 43 6.39 22.36 -13.99
CA GLU A 43 7.05 21.17 -13.48
C GLU A 43 5.94 20.23 -13.01
N PRO A 44 5.90 18.98 -13.52
CA PRO A 44 4.92 18.06 -13.02
C PRO A 44 5.18 17.95 -11.52
N LEU A 45 4.12 18.19 -10.76
CA LEU A 45 4.01 17.92 -9.34
C LEU A 45 4.17 16.41 -9.13
N ALA A 46 5.38 15.90 -9.36
CA ALA A 46 5.85 14.67 -8.79
C ALA A 46 5.97 14.97 -7.29
N SER A 47 4.84 14.89 -6.60
CA SER A 47 4.83 14.52 -5.20
C SER A 47 5.81 13.36 -5.09
N LYS A 48 6.95 13.60 -4.44
CA LYS A 48 7.97 12.56 -4.20
C LYS A 48 7.21 11.36 -3.64
N ILE A 49 7.12 10.28 -4.42
CA ILE A 49 6.49 9.05 -3.95
C ILE A 49 7.21 8.69 -2.65
N ASP A 50 6.46 8.66 -1.56
CA ASP A 50 7.02 8.38 -0.25
C ASP A 50 7.44 6.91 -0.23
N ASP A 51 8.75 6.71 -0.38
CA ASP A 51 9.44 5.41 -0.48
C ASP A 51 9.67 4.75 0.88
N SER A 52 9.06 5.29 1.94
CA SER A 52 9.15 4.73 3.28
C SER A 52 8.41 3.40 3.37
N TYR A 53 9.09 2.35 3.80
CA TYR A 53 8.46 1.04 4.06
C TYR A 53 7.87 0.95 5.47
N PHE A 54 8.18 1.90 6.36
CA PHE A 54 7.62 1.99 7.70
C PHE A 54 7.42 3.45 8.11
N LYS A 55 6.30 3.72 8.79
CA LYS A 55 6.00 5.03 9.38
C LYS A 55 5.49 4.87 10.81
N ALA A 56 5.84 5.84 11.65
CA ALA A 56 5.31 5.94 13.00
C ALA A 56 5.14 7.39 13.43
N ASN A 57 4.32 7.61 14.45
CA ASN A 57 4.13 8.91 15.07
C ASN A 57 3.82 8.76 16.56
N GLY A 58 4.10 9.82 17.31
CA GLY A 58 3.69 9.97 18.70
C GLY A 58 3.23 11.40 18.97
N THR A 59 2.49 11.57 20.06
CA THR A 59 1.77 12.82 20.38
C THR A 59 2.37 13.58 21.55
N GLU A 60 3.16 12.94 22.41
CA GLU A 60 3.75 13.56 23.60
C GLU A 60 5.21 13.11 23.78
N PRO A 61 6.20 13.93 23.36
CA PRO A 61 6.05 15.09 22.47
C PRO A 61 5.61 14.68 21.05
N PHE A 62 5.24 15.65 20.20
CA PHE A 62 4.91 15.35 18.80
C PHE A 62 6.15 14.97 18.01
N TRP A 63 6.09 13.81 17.35
CA TRP A 63 7.15 13.34 16.45
C TRP A 63 6.60 12.45 15.33
N GLY A 64 7.37 12.33 14.25
CA GLY A 64 7.07 11.45 13.12
C GLY A 64 8.33 10.77 12.59
N LEU A 65 8.28 9.44 12.49
CA LEU A 65 9.37 8.60 11.98
C LEU A 65 9.02 8.09 10.58
N LYS A 66 9.99 8.14 9.68
CA LYS A 66 9.97 7.45 8.39
C LYS A 66 11.23 6.60 8.24
N VAL A 67 11.05 5.33 7.88
CA VAL A 67 12.15 4.40 7.61
C VAL A 67 12.11 4.02 6.15
N LYS A 68 13.23 4.27 5.45
CA LYS A 68 13.45 4.01 4.02
C LYS A 68 14.62 3.06 3.86
N ASP A 69 14.79 2.50 2.66
CA ASP A 69 15.89 1.56 2.37
C ASP A 69 17.29 2.17 2.59
N ASN A 70 17.44 3.49 2.48
CA ASN A 70 18.74 4.18 2.58
C ASN A 70 18.90 5.09 3.81
N ARG A 71 17.82 5.48 4.48
CA ARG A 71 17.86 6.43 5.60
C ARG A 71 16.69 6.28 6.56
N VAL A 72 16.87 6.86 7.74
CA VAL A 72 15.83 7.04 8.74
C VAL A 72 15.66 8.54 8.97
N GLU A 73 14.41 9.01 8.98
CA GLU A 73 14.04 10.42 9.19
C GLU A 73 13.14 10.50 10.43
N LEU A 74 13.64 11.09 11.51
CA LEU A 74 12.90 11.41 12.72
C LEU A 74 12.62 12.92 12.76
N ASN A 75 11.37 13.29 12.55
CA ASN A 75 10.90 14.67 12.55
C ASN A 75 10.31 14.97 13.93
N MET A 76 10.81 16.02 14.58
CA MET A 76 10.29 16.56 15.84
C MET A 76 9.81 17.99 15.59
N MET A 77 9.26 18.66 16.61
CA MET A 77 8.75 20.04 16.44
C MET A 77 9.85 21.05 16.14
N GLU A 78 11.03 20.89 16.77
CA GLU A 78 12.12 21.86 16.69
C GLU A 78 13.28 21.40 15.80
N ASP A 79 13.44 20.09 15.60
CA ASP A 79 14.56 19.52 14.88
C ASP A 79 14.16 18.28 14.06
N THR A 80 14.99 17.92 13.09
CA THR A 80 14.87 16.71 12.29
C THR A 80 16.18 15.96 12.27
N ILE A 81 16.19 14.75 12.82
CA ILE A 81 17.32 13.83 12.78
C ILE A 81 17.21 12.99 11.51
N VAL A 82 18.24 13.04 10.66
CA VAL A 82 18.36 12.18 9.47
C VAL A 82 19.62 11.33 9.61
N THR A 83 19.47 10.02 9.56
CA THR A 83 20.57 9.07 9.71
C THR A 83 20.59 8.05 8.58
N PRO A 84 21.75 7.42 8.27
CA PRO A 84 21.78 6.30 7.35
C PRO A 84 20.95 5.12 7.88
N HIS A 85 20.39 4.32 6.98
CA HIS A 85 19.70 3.10 7.38
C HIS A 85 20.69 2.02 7.84
N SER A 86 20.36 1.31 8.91
CA SER A 86 21.07 0.12 9.39
C SER A 86 20.22 -1.13 9.22
N THR A 87 20.82 -2.28 8.96
CA THR A 87 20.07 -3.55 8.98
C THR A 87 19.48 -3.81 10.37
N PRO A 88 18.18 -4.10 10.49
CA PRO A 88 17.56 -4.33 11.79
C PRO A 88 18.04 -5.63 12.43
N ILE A 89 18.29 -5.57 13.74
CA ILE A 89 18.46 -6.73 14.60
C ILE A 89 17.07 -7.29 14.89
N LYS A 90 16.75 -8.45 14.31
CA LYS A 90 15.46 -9.13 14.53
C LYS A 90 15.57 -10.10 15.70
N VAL A 91 14.73 -9.91 16.72
CA VAL A 91 14.62 -10.81 17.88
C VAL A 91 13.46 -11.77 17.63
N GLN A 92 13.78 -13.02 17.26
CA GLN A 92 12.79 -14.01 16.80
C GLN A 92 11.77 -14.39 17.89
N ASP A 93 12.18 -14.44 19.16
CA ASP A 93 11.31 -14.83 20.27
C ASP A 93 10.34 -13.72 20.72
N ALA A 94 10.50 -12.50 20.22
CA ALA A 94 9.74 -11.33 20.69
C ALA A 94 9.00 -10.56 19.58
N ASN A 95 9.13 -10.92 18.30
CA ASN A 95 8.62 -10.12 17.16
C ASN A 95 9.03 -8.64 17.25
N ILE A 96 10.31 -8.41 17.55
CA ILE A 96 10.91 -7.08 17.70
C ILE A 96 11.95 -6.89 16.60
N SER A 97 11.90 -5.72 15.94
CA SER A 97 12.97 -5.23 15.07
C SER A 97 13.63 -4.02 15.72
N MET A 98 14.95 -4.08 15.91
CA MET A 98 15.74 -3.01 16.50
C MET A 98 16.72 -2.44 15.49
N TYR A 99 16.67 -1.14 15.25
CA TYR A 99 17.65 -0.40 14.45
C TYR A 99 18.55 0.37 15.41
N ARG A 100 19.85 0.11 15.35
CA ARG A 100 20.85 0.82 16.15
C ARG A 100 21.77 1.58 15.21
N ILE A 101 21.69 2.89 15.28
CA ILE A 101 22.37 3.79 14.35
C ILE A 101 23.26 4.73 15.15
N GLN A 102 24.57 4.66 14.91
CA GLN A 102 25.55 5.55 15.52
C GLN A 102 26.21 6.37 14.41
N THR A 103 26.16 7.69 14.55
CA THR A 103 26.86 8.64 13.66
C THR A 103 27.78 9.53 14.50
N GLU A 104 28.51 10.43 13.83
CA GLU A 104 29.34 11.44 14.52
C GLU A 104 28.48 12.45 15.30
N ALA A 105 27.22 12.67 14.90
CA ALA A 105 26.35 13.69 15.48
C ALA A 105 25.31 13.14 16.46
N VAL A 106 24.85 11.89 16.28
CA VAL A 106 23.75 11.32 17.05
C VAL A 106 23.85 9.79 17.18
N SER A 107 23.45 9.29 18.35
CA SER A 107 23.08 7.89 18.59
C SER A 107 21.56 7.76 18.53
N LEU A 108 21.04 6.82 17.74
CA LEU A 108 19.60 6.59 17.54
C LEU A 108 19.30 5.08 17.59
N ASP A 109 18.53 4.67 18.58
CA ASP A 109 17.95 3.32 18.70
C ASP A 109 16.44 3.41 18.39
N VAL A 110 15.97 2.64 17.41
CA VAL A 110 14.53 2.51 17.07
C VAL A 110 14.11 1.07 17.30
N ILE A 111 13.13 0.87 18.18
CA ILE A 111 12.56 -0.44 18.51
C ILE A 111 11.13 -0.48 17.96
N ILE A 112 10.87 -1.42 17.06
CA ILE A 112 9.55 -1.68 16.49
C ILE A 112 9.09 -3.04 17.02
N ALA A 113 8.06 -3.05 17.86
CA ALA A 113 7.46 -4.26 18.42
C ALA A 113 6.09 -4.51 17.80
N HIS A 114 5.83 -5.74 17.33
CA HIS A 114 4.50 -6.16 16.87
C HIS A 114 3.55 -6.32 18.05
N LYS A 115 3.06 -5.19 18.55
CA LYS A 115 2.17 -5.04 19.69
C LYS A 115 1.20 -3.91 19.37
N GLU A 116 -0.09 -4.21 19.43
CA GLU A 116 -1.15 -3.23 19.17
C GLU A 116 -0.94 -1.96 20.00
N CYS A 117 -1.00 -0.83 19.31
CA CYS A 117 -0.84 0.51 19.84
C CYS A 117 -2.08 1.32 19.49
N THR A 118 -2.62 2.07 20.45
CA THR A 118 -3.75 2.97 20.20
C THR A 118 -3.26 4.40 20.37
N ASN A 119 -3.38 5.21 19.33
CA ASN A 119 -2.99 6.63 19.40
C ASN A 119 -3.90 7.36 20.39
N ALA A 120 -3.31 8.00 21.40
CA ALA A 120 -4.05 8.65 22.49
C ALA A 120 -4.95 9.81 22.02
N MET A 121 -4.60 10.45 20.90
CA MET A 121 -5.31 11.61 20.37
C MET A 121 -6.40 11.21 19.36
N SER A 122 -6.11 10.32 18.41
CA SER A 122 -7.05 9.93 17.35
C SER A 122 -7.89 8.71 17.69
N GLY A 123 -7.46 7.87 18.65
CA GLY A 123 -8.04 6.56 18.92
C GLY A 123 -7.74 5.51 17.84
N GLU A 124 -6.92 5.85 16.84
CA GLU A 124 -6.54 4.94 15.76
C GLU A 124 -5.66 3.81 16.30
N LYS A 125 -5.96 2.58 15.87
CA LYS A 125 -5.18 1.40 16.22
C LYS A 125 -4.13 1.13 15.16
N SER A 126 -2.90 0.91 15.60
CA SER A 126 -1.79 0.47 14.78
C SER A 126 -1.25 -0.88 15.29
N PRO A 127 -0.77 -1.76 14.41
CA PRO A 127 -0.26 -3.07 14.83
C PRO A 127 1.08 -3.00 15.57
N TYR A 128 1.83 -1.90 15.45
CA TYR A 128 3.16 -1.78 16.06
C TYR A 128 3.24 -0.66 17.08
N THR A 129 3.93 -0.97 18.18
CA THR A 129 4.43 -0.01 19.16
C THR A 129 5.87 0.34 18.80
N VAL A 130 6.20 1.62 18.85
CA VAL A 130 7.52 2.14 18.51
C VAL A 130 8.10 2.87 19.70
N THR A 131 9.33 2.50 20.07
CA THR A 131 10.14 3.21 21.06
C THR A 131 11.39 3.72 20.38
N ILE A 132 11.69 5.00 20.55
CA ILE A 132 12.89 5.64 20.01
C ILE A 132 13.71 6.17 21.17
N ALA A 133 14.99 5.83 21.22
CA ALA A 133 15.95 6.45 22.12
C ALA A 133 17.00 7.19 21.29
N TYR A 134 17.23 8.47 21.57
CA TYR A 134 18.25 9.24 20.85
C TYR A 134 19.07 10.12 21.78
N LYS A 135 20.29 10.42 21.36
CA LYS A 135 21.26 11.22 22.10
C LYS A 135 22.22 11.93 21.16
N TYR A 136 22.34 13.25 21.26
CA TYR A 136 23.31 14.01 20.48
C TYR A 136 24.72 13.83 21.04
N THR A 137 25.73 13.91 20.16
CA THR A 137 27.13 13.85 20.57
C THR A 137 27.47 15.06 21.45
N GLY A 138 27.94 14.80 22.67
CA GLY A 138 28.27 15.84 23.65
C GLY A 138 27.16 16.14 24.66
N GLU A 139 25.96 15.58 24.46
CA GLU A 139 24.90 15.59 25.46
C GLU A 139 25.12 14.44 26.46
N GLU A 140 24.66 14.58 27.71
CA GLU A 140 24.67 13.48 28.68
C GLU A 140 23.35 12.72 28.72
N GLU A 141 22.24 13.44 28.57
CA GLU A 141 20.88 12.92 28.62
C GLU A 141 20.54 12.07 27.38
N THR A 142 19.67 11.08 27.57
CA THR A 142 19.10 10.28 26.48
C THR A 142 17.62 10.56 26.45
N HIS A 143 17.14 11.00 25.29
CA HIS A 143 15.73 11.28 25.06
C HIS A 143 15.03 10.00 24.62
N ALA A 144 13.82 9.78 25.12
CA ALA A 144 13.00 8.63 24.77
C ALA A 144 11.63 9.08 24.27
N LEU A 145 11.17 8.46 23.19
CA LEU A 145 9.88 8.73 22.56
C LEU A 145 9.11 7.42 22.40
N GLU A 146 7.80 7.47 22.61
CA GLU A 146 6.90 6.35 22.36
C GLU A 146 5.77 6.74 21.40
N GLY A 147 5.30 5.78 20.63
CA GLY A 147 4.27 6.01 19.63
C GLY A 147 3.84 4.76 18.88
N CYS A 148 3.02 4.98 17.87
CA CYS A 148 2.38 3.93 17.09
C CYS A 148 2.92 3.93 15.65
N GLY A 149 3.06 2.75 15.05
CA GLY A 149 3.58 2.62 13.69
C GLY A 149 2.96 1.50 12.88
N THR A 150 3.18 1.58 11.56
CA THR A 150 2.75 0.58 10.60
C THR A 150 3.78 0.42 9.49
N TYR A 151 3.95 -0.81 9.02
CA TYR A 151 4.58 -1.05 7.74
C TYR A 151 3.68 -0.59 6.60
N ILE A 152 4.31 -0.15 5.53
CA ILE A 152 3.67 0.24 4.28
C ILE A 152 3.97 -0.85 3.27
N THR A 153 2.92 -1.53 2.84
CA THR A 153 3.01 -2.58 1.83
C THR A 153 3.54 -2.02 0.52
N ASP A 154 4.49 -2.74 -0.09
CA ASP A 154 5.09 -2.35 -1.37
C ASP A 154 4.01 -2.12 -2.43
N TYR A 155 3.98 -0.91 -2.99
CA TYR A 155 2.96 -0.52 -3.96
C TYR A 155 2.98 -1.39 -5.22
N ARG A 156 4.13 -1.99 -5.54
CA ARG A 156 4.31 -2.86 -6.70
C ARG A 156 3.53 -4.17 -6.59
N LEU A 157 3.10 -4.55 -5.38
CA LEU A 157 2.26 -5.72 -5.16
C LEU A 157 0.81 -5.49 -5.63
N HIS A 158 0.34 -4.24 -5.69
CA HIS A 158 -1.03 -3.91 -6.04
C HIS A 158 -1.32 -4.14 -7.52
N ASP A 159 -1.75 -5.35 -7.86
CA ASP A 159 -2.05 -5.74 -9.23
C ASP A 159 -2.82 -7.07 -9.29
N ILE A 160 -3.12 -7.50 -10.51
CA ILE A 160 -3.56 -8.83 -10.87
C ILE A 160 -2.36 -9.68 -11.31
N TRP A 161 -2.16 -10.77 -10.59
CA TRP A 161 -1.06 -11.70 -10.74
C TRP A 161 -1.57 -13.06 -11.22
N VAL A 162 -1.08 -13.56 -12.34
CA VAL A 162 -1.43 -14.90 -12.88
C VAL A 162 -0.25 -15.85 -12.69
N LEU A 163 -0.53 -17.05 -12.15
CA LEU A 163 0.48 -18.07 -11.92
C LEU A 163 1.11 -18.50 -13.25
N GLU A 164 2.43 -18.43 -13.32
CA GLU A 164 3.21 -18.81 -14.49
C GLU A 164 4.04 -20.07 -14.21
N GLU A 165 4.64 -20.17 -13.02
CA GLU A 165 5.46 -21.32 -12.62
C GLU A 165 5.17 -21.75 -11.18
N MET A 166 5.21 -23.07 -10.94
CA MET A 166 5.10 -23.70 -9.63
C MET A 166 6.18 -24.77 -9.47
N ASP A 167 7.00 -24.67 -8.42
CA ASP A 167 8.19 -25.52 -8.19
C ASP A 167 9.12 -25.59 -9.42
N GLY A 168 9.39 -24.45 -10.05
CA GLY A 168 10.27 -24.34 -11.23
C GLY A 168 9.73 -24.97 -12.52
N LYS A 169 8.44 -25.33 -12.56
CA LYS A 169 7.77 -25.84 -13.76
C LYS A 169 6.69 -24.87 -14.21
N LYS A 170 6.65 -24.58 -15.51
CA LYS A 170 5.54 -23.84 -16.12
C LYS A 170 4.24 -24.58 -15.92
N VAL A 171 3.21 -23.85 -15.52
CA VAL A 171 1.86 -24.37 -15.36
C VAL A 171 0.98 -24.00 -16.56
N SER A 172 -0.03 -24.81 -16.80
CA SER A 172 -1.00 -24.64 -17.88
C SER A 172 -2.40 -25.03 -17.40
N LYS A 173 -3.42 -24.79 -18.23
CA LYS A 173 -4.79 -25.21 -17.90
C LYS A 173 -4.92 -26.72 -17.71
N ASP A 174 -4.11 -27.52 -18.40
CA ASP A 174 -4.15 -28.97 -18.31
C ASP A 174 -3.77 -29.46 -16.90
N ASP A 175 -2.85 -28.76 -16.23
CA ASP A 175 -2.47 -29.04 -14.84
C ASP A 175 -3.61 -28.78 -13.85
N PHE A 176 -4.62 -28.00 -14.26
CA PHE A 176 -5.81 -27.63 -13.48
C PHE A 176 -7.09 -28.20 -14.10
N ASN A 177 -7.02 -29.37 -14.75
CA ASN A 177 -8.15 -30.09 -15.35
C ASN A 177 -8.93 -29.28 -16.41
N GLY A 178 -8.23 -28.44 -17.17
CA GLY A 178 -8.81 -27.58 -18.20
C GLY A 178 -9.38 -26.26 -17.68
N SER A 179 -9.39 -26.05 -16.36
CA SER A 179 -9.70 -24.75 -15.76
C SER A 179 -8.59 -23.74 -16.01
N ASP A 180 -8.89 -22.46 -15.80
CA ASP A 180 -7.87 -21.42 -15.84
C ASP A 180 -6.77 -21.64 -14.79
N VAL A 181 -5.57 -21.16 -15.07
CA VAL A 181 -4.47 -21.17 -14.10
C VAL A 181 -4.78 -20.24 -12.92
N PRO A 182 -4.25 -20.53 -11.72
CA PRO A 182 -4.47 -19.70 -10.55
C PRO A 182 -4.10 -18.24 -10.81
N ASN A 183 -4.90 -17.33 -10.27
CA ASN A 183 -4.66 -15.90 -10.32
C ASN A 183 -5.11 -15.24 -9.03
N MET A 184 -4.54 -14.09 -8.72
CA MET A 184 -4.93 -13.30 -7.57
C MET A 184 -4.84 -11.80 -7.87
N GLU A 185 -5.78 -11.05 -7.33
CA GLU A 185 -5.73 -9.60 -7.21
C GLU A 185 -5.30 -9.26 -5.78
N ILE A 186 -4.29 -8.40 -5.65
CA ILE A 186 -3.78 -7.91 -4.37
C ILE A 186 -4.19 -6.46 -4.18
N ASP A 187 -4.90 -6.16 -3.10
CA ASP A 187 -5.20 -4.81 -2.65
C ASP A 187 -4.35 -4.43 -1.43
N ILE A 188 -3.36 -3.56 -1.65
CA ILE A 188 -2.44 -3.08 -0.59
C ILE A 188 -3.11 -2.10 0.36
N LYS A 189 -4.21 -1.44 -0.04
CA LYS A 189 -4.91 -0.47 0.81
C LYS A 189 -5.66 -1.18 1.94
N THR A 190 -6.22 -2.34 1.61
CA THR A 190 -6.91 -3.19 2.59
C THR A 190 -6.03 -4.33 3.11
N ASN A 191 -4.84 -4.53 2.53
CA ASN A 191 -3.97 -5.69 2.76
C ASN A 191 -4.74 -7.01 2.61
N ARG A 192 -5.45 -7.14 1.48
CA ARG A 192 -6.23 -8.33 1.14
C ARG A 192 -5.89 -8.85 -0.24
N PHE A 193 -6.13 -10.14 -0.44
CA PHE A 193 -6.13 -10.72 -1.77
C PHE A 193 -7.41 -11.52 -2.01
N VAL A 194 -7.80 -11.58 -3.27
CA VAL A 194 -8.89 -12.40 -3.80
C VAL A 194 -8.43 -13.04 -5.08
N GLY A 195 -8.97 -14.18 -5.46
CA GLY A 195 -8.50 -14.83 -6.67
C GLY A 195 -9.15 -16.17 -6.96
N PHE A 196 -8.53 -16.88 -7.89
CA PHE A 196 -8.91 -18.21 -8.34
C PHE A 196 -7.76 -19.19 -8.16
N ALA A 197 -8.03 -20.34 -7.57
CA ALA A 197 -7.03 -21.36 -7.21
C ALA A 197 -6.97 -22.54 -8.19
N GLY A 198 -7.75 -22.50 -9.28
CA GLY A 198 -7.84 -23.55 -10.29
C GLY A 198 -9.23 -24.19 -10.38
N CYS A 199 -9.89 -24.49 -9.25
CA CYS A 199 -11.32 -24.85 -9.23
C CYS A 199 -12.11 -23.90 -8.33
N ASN A 200 -11.53 -23.57 -7.17
CA ASN A 200 -12.17 -22.72 -6.19
C ASN A 200 -11.74 -21.26 -6.26
N ARG A 201 -12.60 -20.37 -5.76
CA ARG A 201 -12.19 -19.01 -5.45
C ARG A 201 -11.43 -19.00 -4.13
N MET A 202 -10.42 -18.15 -4.04
CA MET A 202 -9.63 -17.93 -2.82
C MET A 202 -9.75 -16.49 -2.34
N THR A 203 -9.59 -16.28 -1.04
CA THR A 203 -9.41 -14.96 -0.43
C THR A 203 -8.55 -15.08 0.83
N GLY A 204 -7.88 -14.00 1.21
CA GLY A 204 -7.17 -13.91 2.47
C GLY A 204 -6.66 -12.50 2.76
N GLY A 205 -5.89 -12.39 3.83
CA GLY A 205 -5.14 -11.19 4.19
C GLY A 205 -3.69 -11.26 3.75
N LEU A 206 -3.04 -10.10 3.69
CA LEU A 206 -1.60 -9.96 3.50
C LEU A 206 -1.00 -9.44 4.79
N PHE A 207 0.06 -10.10 5.23
CA PHE A 207 0.94 -9.57 6.27
C PHE A 207 2.25 -9.16 5.60
N PHE A 208 2.62 -7.90 5.80
CA PHE A 208 3.81 -7.30 5.22
C PHE A 208 4.68 -6.66 6.29
N GLU A 209 5.98 -6.97 6.22
CA GLU A 209 7.04 -6.23 6.88
C GLU A 209 8.20 -6.06 5.89
N LYS A 210 9.30 -5.43 6.32
CA LYS A 210 10.50 -5.32 5.51
C LYS A 210 11.01 -6.72 5.10
N ASP A 211 10.96 -6.96 3.79
CA ASP A 211 11.35 -8.18 3.07
C ASP A 211 10.54 -9.44 3.45
N VAL A 212 9.41 -9.26 4.15
CA VAL A 212 8.50 -10.35 4.55
C VAL A 212 7.14 -10.14 3.90
N LEU A 213 6.65 -11.18 3.22
CA LEU A 213 5.30 -11.23 2.68
C LEU A 213 4.68 -12.57 3.03
N ARG A 214 3.55 -12.55 3.75
CA ARG A 214 2.81 -13.76 4.13
C ARG A 214 1.35 -13.63 3.75
N PHE A 215 0.81 -14.70 3.19
CA PHE A 215 -0.62 -14.83 2.88
C PHE A 215 -1.33 -15.43 4.10
N THR A 216 -2.07 -14.59 4.82
CA THR A 216 -2.72 -14.97 6.09
C THR A 216 -4.20 -15.23 5.88
N ASN A 217 -4.81 -16.06 6.75
CA ASN A 217 -6.24 -16.36 6.71
C ASN A 217 -6.75 -16.76 5.30
N ALA A 218 -5.91 -17.45 4.53
CA ALA A 218 -6.23 -17.87 3.18
C ALA A 218 -7.30 -18.96 3.23
N ALA A 219 -8.47 -18.69 2.64
CA ALA A 219 -9.62 -19.56 2.58
C ALA A 219 -10.03 -19.77 1.12
N SER A 220 -10.57 -20.95 0.82
CA SER A 220 -11.14 -21.28 -0.50
C SER A 220 -12.58 -21.75 -0.39
N THR A 221 -13.33 -21.59 -1.47
CA THR A 221 -14.66 -22.22 -1.61
C THR A 221 -14.52 -23.75 -1.74
N LYS A 222 -15.64 -24.48 -1.71
CA LYS A 222 -15.67 -25.94 -1.94
C LYS A 222 -16.63 -26.31 -3.07
N MET A 223 -16.18 -26.15 -4.30
CA MET A 223 -16.85 -26.66 -5.50
C MET A 223 -16.43 -28.12 -5.74
N ALA A 224 -17.34 -28.90 -6.31
CA ALA A 224 -17.06 -30.29 -6.68
C ALA A 224 -16.33 -30.32 -8.03
N CYS A 225 -14.99 -30.37 -7.99
CA CYS A 225 -14.15 -30.56 -9.18
C CYS A 225 -13.48 -31.93 -9.18
N PRO A 226 -13.23 -32.51 -10.36
CA PRO A 226 -12.35 -33.66 -10.47
C PRO A 226 -10.94 -33.26 -10.02
N ASN A 227 -10.31 -34.10 -9.19
CA ASN A 227 -8.91 -33.99 -8.77
C ASN A 227 -8.43 -32.58 -8.32
N LEU A 228 -8.49 -32.32 -7.02
CA LEU A 228 -8.03 -31.07 -6.39
C LEU A 228 -6.52 -31.02 -6.10
N SER A 229 -5.74 -32.03 -6.51
CA SER A 229 -4.32 -32.13 -6.11
C SER A 229 -3.47 -30.92 -6.51
N ALA A 230 -3.73 -30.31 -7.67
CA ALA A 230 -2.99 -29.13 -8.13
C ALA A 230 -3.37 -27.88 -7.34
N GLU A 231 -4.65 -27.68 -7.06
CA GLU A 231 -5.16 -26.59 -6.21
C GLU A 231 -4.61 -26.70 -4.78
N ASP A 232 -4.70 -27.88 -4.17
CA ASP A 232 -4.21 -28.13 -2.81
C ASP A 232 -2.71 -27.84 -2.70
N LYS A 233 -1.95 -28.25 -3.73
CA LYS A 233 -0.52 -28.00 -3.81
C LYS A 233 -0.24 -26.50 -3.92
N PHE A 234 -0.92 -25.81 -4.82
CA PHE A 234 -0.81 -24.36 -5.00
C PHE A 234 -1.12 -23.62 -3.70
N MET A 235 -2.24 -23.92 -3.04
CA MET A 235 -2.66 -23.25 -1.80
C MET A 235 -1.65 -23.46 -0.67
N LYS A 236 -1.10 -24.67 -0.52
CA LYS A 236 -0.04 -24.96 0.46
C LYS A 236 1.20 -24.12 0.20
N LYS A 237 1.63 -24.01 -1.07
CA LYS A 237 2.81 -23.24 -1.45
C LYS A 237 2.60 -21.74 -1.23
N LEU A 238 1.43 -21.22 -1.57
CA LEU A 238 1.04 -19.82 -1.30
C LEU A 238 1.09 -19.51 0.20
N GLN A 239 0.50 -20.37 1.03
CA GLN A 239 0.50 -20.22 2.50
C GLN A 239 1.89 -20.38 3.12
N SER A 240 2.77 -21.19 2.52
CA SER A 240 4.15 -21.39 2.99
C SER A 240 5.10 -20.25 2.61
N SER A 241 4.69 -19.36 1.70
CA SER A 241 5.54 -18.27 1.22
C SER A 241 5.74 -17.22 2.31
N THR A 242 6.99 -16.82 2.53
CA THR A 242 7.37 -15.86 3.59
C THR A 242 8.14 -14.66 3.07
N THR A 243 8.71 -14.75 1.88
CA THR A 243 9.52 -13.70 1.25
C THR A 243 9.08 -13.52 -0.20
N TYR A 244 9.35 -12.34 -0.76
CA TYR A 244 8.98 -12.02 -2.13
C TYR A 244 10.05 -11.19 -2.82
N LYS A 245 10.03 -11.23 -4.15
CA LYS A 245 10.80 -10.35 -5.02
C LYS A 245 9.93 -9.95 -6.20
N ILE A 246 10.04 -8.70 -6.63
CA ILE A 246 9.38 -8.21 -7.85
C ILE A 246 10.44 -7.72 -8.81
N GLU A 247 10.51 -8.35 -9.99
CA GLU A 247 11.40 -7.94 -11.09
C GLU A 247 10.78 -8.34 -12.43
N ASN A 248 11.02 -7.55 -13.47
CA ASN A 248 10.58 -7.86 -14.84
C ASN A 248 9.09 -8.24 -14.95
N ASN A 249 8.22 -7.49 -14.25
CA ASN A 249 6.77 -7.74 -14.18
C ASN A 249 6.39 -9.14 -13.66
N ARG A 250 7.26 -9.73 -12.83
CA ARG A 250 7.03 -11.00 -12.15
C ARG A 250 7.13 -10.85 -10.65
N LEU A 251 6.24 -11.53 -9.94
CA LEU A 251 6.27 -11.71 -8.50
C LEU A 251 6.79 -13.10 -8.20
N TYR A 252 7.92 -13.16 -7.53
CA TYR A 252 8.56 -14.39 -7.09
C TYR A 252 8.26 -14.57 -5.62
N LEU A 253 7.67 -15.69 -5.24
CA LEU A 253 7.43 -16.06 -3.85
C LEU A 253 8.39 -17.18 -3.46
N SER A 254 8.98 -17.03 -2.29
CA SER A 254 9.91 -18.02 -1.72
C SER A 254 9.60 -18.26 -0.24
N ASN A 255 10.17 -19.32 0.31
CA ASN A 255 10.20 -19.56 1.74
C ASN A 255 11.66 -19.73 2.20
N GLY A 256 11.90 -19.87 3.51
CA GLY A 256 13.27 -20.02 4.05
C GLY A 256 14.03 -21.27 3.57
N SER A 257 13.37 -22.21 2.90
CA SER A 257 13.94 -23.50 2.44
C SER A 257 14.00 -23.64 0.92
N GLU A 258 13.10 -22.98 0.19
CA GLU A 258 12.88 -23.15 -1.24
C GLU A 258 12.75 -21.77 -1.91
N GLU A 259 13.60 -21.53 -2.90
CA GLU A 259 13.52 -20.33 -3.75
C GLU A 259 12.53 -20.52 -4.90
N ASN A 260 11.83 -19.45 -5.28
CA ASN A 260 10.95 -19.39 -6.46
C ASN A 260 9.88 -20.49 -6.51
N LEU A 261 9.25 -20.74 -5.36
CA LEU A 261 8.15 -21.69 -5.19
C LEU A 261 7.00 -21.43 -6.16
N LEU A 262 6.65 -20.16 -6.29
CA LEU A 262 5.61 -19.67 -7.17
C LEU A 262 6.14 -18.44 -7.88
N ILE A 263 5.94 -18.38 -9.20
CA ILE A 263 6.22 -17.20 -10.01
C ILE A 263 4.92 -16.78 -10.67
N PHE A 264 4.54 -15.53 -10.46
CA PHE A 264 3.38 -14.93 -11.09
C PHE A 264 3.82 -13.86 -12.07
N LYS A 265 3.01 -13.68 -13.12
CA LYS A 265 3.14 -12.61 -14.09
C LYS A 265 2.07 -11.55 -13.87
N LYS A 266 2.49 -10.27 -13.85
CA LYS A 266 1.60 -9.11 -13.82
C LYS A 266 0.82 -9.01 -15.12
N ILE A 267 -0.48 -8.71 -15.06
CA ILE A 267 -1.35 -8.62 -16.25
C ILE A 267 -1.80 -7.19 -16.55
N ASP A 268 -1.84 -6.30 -15.57
CA ASP A 268 -2.11 -4.86 -15.73
C ASP A 268 -0.80 -4.03 -15.64
#